data_AF-A0A8S3HW83-F1
#
_entry.id   AF-A0A8S3HW83-F1
#
_cell.length_a   1.000
_cell.length_b   1.000
_cell.length_c   1.000
_cell.angle_alpha   90.00
_cell.angle_beta   90.00
_cell.angle_gamma   90.00
#
_symmetry.space_group_name_H-M   'P 1'
#
loop_
_entity.id
_entity.type
_entity.pdbx_description
1 polymer ?
#
loop_
_entity_poly.entity_id
_entity_poly.type
_entity_poly.pdbx_seq_one_letter_code
_entity_poly.pdbx_strand_id
1 'polypeptide(L)'
;MAATNYVVTVQRPTLVTALATGYFTSPTEFNLIVAKNTHFEIYIIGSEGLKLVKDVCLYGRINILKCFRLSNMNKDVMFILTEKNHGMILDCRKADNDQYEILTKYHGLLKDTGRRSIRSPICTIDTKHGLILLRLLEGIIKVIYLKDLSSIETSSKTLEAYNIKYVDNS
;
A
#
# COMPACT_ATOMS: atom_id res chain seq x y z
N MET A 1 -30.95 4.73 -29.36
CA MET A 1 -30.01 5.81 -29.00
C MET A 1 -29.20 5.34 -27.80
N ALA A 2 -27.87 5.44 -27.85
CA ALA A 2 -27.02 5.14 -26.70
C ALA A 2 -27.06 6.32 -25.72
N ALA A 3 -27.23 6.05 -24.43
CA ALA A 3 -27.20 7.09 -23.39
C ALA A 3 -25.75 7.45 -23.04
N THR A 4 -25.42 8.73 -23.02
CA THR A 4 -24.14 9.27 -22.55
C THR A 4 -24.31 9.88 -21.17
N ASN A 5 -23.61 9.34 -20.17
CA ASN A 5 -23.69 9.80 -18.78
C ASN A 5 -22.37 10.44 -18.34
N TYR A 6 -22.45 11.46 -17.48
CA TYR A 6 -21.31 12.05 -16.77
C TYR A 6 -21.48 11.82 -15.27
N VAL A 7 -20.47 11.24 -14.63
CA VAL A 7 -20.50 10.92 -13.20
C VAL A 7 -19.33 11.64 -12.53
N VAL A 8 -19.64 12.40 -11.48
CA VAL A 8 -18.66 13.19 -10.72
C VAL A 8 -18.87 13.02 -9.22
N THR A 9 -17.78 13.05 -8.46
CA THR A 9 -17.80 12.98 -7.00
C THR A 9 -18.06 14.36 -6.43
N VAL A 10 -19.22 14.57 -5.80
CA VAL A 10 -19.54 15.83 -5.09
C VAL A 10 -18.85 15.88 -3.72
N GLN A 11 -18.86 14.76 -2.99
CA GLN A 11 -18.23 14.63 -1.68
C GLN A 11 -17.34 13.38 -1.65
N ARG A 12 -16.10 13.53 -1.19
CA ARG A 12 -15.18 12.39 -1.06
C ARG A 12 -15.61 11.46 0.09
N PRO A 13 -15.31 10.15 -0.01
CA PRO A 13 -15.60 9.20 1.05
C PRO A 13 -15.03 9.65 2.41
N THR A 14 -15.84 9.65 3.45
CA THR A 14 -15.41 10.08 4.80
C THR A 14 -15.09 8.91 5.73
N LEU A 15 -15.58 7.70 5.41
CA LEU A 15 -15.34 6.49 6.18
C LEU A 15 -13.86 6.11 6.15
N VAL A 16 -13.26 5.97 7.33
CA VAL A 16 -11.90 5.42 7.49
C VAL A 16 -11.96 3.90 7.37
N THR A 17 -11.24 3.34 6.41
CA THR A 17 -11.23 1.90 6.11
C THR A 17 -9.97 1.20 6.60
N ALA A 18 -8.84 1.92 6.68
CA ALA A 18 -7.60 1.40 7.23
C ALA A 18 -6.73 2.54 7.77
N LEU A 19 -5.82 2.19 8.66
CA LEU A 19 -4.84 3.12 9.22
C LEU A 19 -3.47 2.45 9.30
N ALA A 20 -2.43 3.27 9.17
CA ALA A 20 -1.06 2.86 9.42
C ALA A 20 -0.30 4.00 10.10
N THR A 21 0.68 3.66 10.91
CA THR A 21 1.56 4.62 11.59
C THR A 21 3.01 4.24 11.33
N GLY A 22 3.89 5.23 11.28
CA GLY A 22 5.31 5.00 11.03
C GLY A 22 6.03 6.28 10.65
N TYR A 23 7.28 6.16 10.26
CA TYR A 23 8.15 7.25 9.82
C TYR A 23 8.24 7.24 8.31
N PHE A 24 7.15 7.60 7.63
CA PHE A 24 6.98 7.50 6.18
C PHE A 24 7.48 8.74 5.43
N THR A 25 7.30 9.94 6.00
CA THR A 25 7.72 11.21 5.37
C THR A 25 9.20 11.49 5.58
N SER A 26 9.73 11.13 6.75
CA SER A 26 11.12 11.34 7.16
C SER A 26 11.51 10.30 8.23
N PRO A 27 12.81 9.93 8.38
CA PRO A 27 13.28 9.09 9.48
C PRO A 27 12.93 9.59 10.89
N THR A 28 12.65 10.89 11.04
CA THR A 28 12.45 11.56 12.33
C THR A 28 11.01 12.02 12.58
N GLU A 29 10.19 12.14 11.53
CA GLU A 29 8.81 12.61 11.64
C GLU A 29 7.87 11.41 11.77
N PHE A 30 7.10 11.35 12.87
CA PHE A 30 6.13 10.29 13.06
C PHE A 30 4.82 10.63 12.34
N ASN A 31 4.30 9.68 11.56
CA ASN A 31 3.15 9.87 10.71
C ASN A 31 1.95 9.02 11.12
N LEU A 32 0.76 9.57 10.87
CA LEU A 32 -0.51 8.85 10.80
C LEU A 32 -0.99 8.85 9.36
N ILE A 33 -1.23 7.67 8.81
CA ILE A 33 -1.75 7.48 7.46
C ILE A 33 -3.17 6.93 7.57
N VAL A 34 -4.13 7.61 6.95
CA VAL A 34 -5.56 7.31 7.04
C VAL A 34 -6.09 6.99 5.65
N ALA A 35 -6.50 5.75 5.41
CA ALA A 35 -7.16 5.36 4.18
C ALA A 35 -8.67 5.57 4.28
N LYS A 36 -9.23 6.23 3.28
CA LYS A 36 -10.65 6.52 3.12
C LYS A 36 -11.12 6.00 1.76
N ASN A 37 -11.35 4.69 1.69
CA ASN A 37 -11.82 3.99 0.50
C ASN A 37 -10.85 4.15 -0.70
N THR A 38 -11.01 5.19 -1.54
CA THR A 38 -10.24 5.40 -2.78
C THR A 38 -9.11 6.43 -2.66
N HIS A 39 -8.87 6.97 -1.47
CA HIS A 39 -7.76 7.89 -1.21
C HIS A 39 -7.18 7.63 0.18
N PHE A 40 -5.99 8.15 0.42
CA PHE A 40 -5.39 8.17 1.74
C PHE A 40 -4.75 9.52 2.04
N GLU A 41 -4.78 9.89 3.31
CA GLU A 41 -4.21 11.12 3.84
C GLU A 41 -2.98 10.76 4.69
N ILE A 42 -1.95 11.59 4.61
CA ILE A 42 -0.73 11.49 5.41
C ILE A 42 -0.69 12.70 6.34
N TYR A 43 -0.59 12.43 7.64
CA TYR A 43 -0.45 13.42 8.68
C TYR A 43 0.91 13.28 9.35
N ILE A 44 1.53 14.39 9.74
CA ILE A 44 2.61 14.43 10.72
C ILE A 44 1.99 14.65 12.10
N ILE A 45 2.43 13.87 13.08
CA ILE A 45 2.02 14.02 14.47
C ILE A 45 3.00 14.98 15.15
N GLY A 46 2.49 16.13 15.61
CA GLY A 46 3.23 17.13 16.37
C GLY A 46 2.58 17.42 17.73
N SER A 47 3.18 18.33 18.50
CA SER A 47 2.65 18.76 19.81
C SER A 47 1.25 19.37 19.73
N GLU A 48 0.97 20.11 18.65
CA GLU A 48 -0.31 20.78 18.39
C GLU A 48 -1.38 19.83 17.80
N GLY A 49 -1.03 18.55 17.54
CA GLY A 49 -1.93 17.56 16.96
C GLY A 49 -1.49 17.08 15.57
N LEU A 50 -2.47 16.86 14.68
CA LEU A 50 -2.27 16.25 13.37
C LEU A 50 -2.17 17.32 12.27
N LYS A 51 -1.01 17.42 11.62
CA LYS A 51 -0.80 18.28 10.46
C LYS A 51 -0.93 17.47 9.17
N LEU A 52 -1.96 17.72 8.37
CA LEU A 52 -2.10 17.11 7.05
C LEU A 52 -0.95 17.58 6.14
N VAL A 53 -0.20 16.65 5.56
CA VAL A 53 0.91 16.96 4.65
C VAL A 53 0.66 16.51 3.21
N LYS A 54 -0.14 15.45 3.01
CA LYS A 54 -0.50 15.00 1.68
C LYS A 54 -1.83 14.27 1.68
N ASP A 55 -2.57 14.41 0.60
CA ASP A 55 -3.79 13.67 0.29
C ASP A 55 -3.64 13.09 -1.12
N VAL A 56 -3.81 11.78 -1.25
CA VAL A 56 -3.46 11.01 -2.44
C VAL A 56 -4.64 10.13 -2.86
N CYS A 57 -5.14 10.38 -4.06
CA CYS A 57 -6.16 9.54 -4.68
C CYS A 57 -5.55 8.34 -5.38
N LEU A 58 -6.22 7.19 -5.29
CA LEU A 58 -5.85 5.95 -5.96
C LEU A 58 -6.97 5.50 -6.91
N TYR A 59 -6.58 4.90 -8.03
CA TYR A 59 -7.51 4.25 -8.96
C TYR A 59 -7.90 2.86 -8.47
N GLY A 60 -8.50 2.79 -7.28
CA GLY A 60 -8.95 1.56 -6.67
C GLY A 60 -9.32 1.76 -5.20
N ARG A 61 -10.15 0.85 -4.67
CA ARG A 61 -10.47 0.83 -3.25
C ARG A 61 -9.34 0.17 -2.48
N ILE A 62 -8.83 0.85 -1.46
CA ILE A 62 -7.77 0.39 -0.56
C ILE A 62 -8.34 -0.72 0.33
N ASN A 63 -7.73 -1.90 0.25
CA ASN A 63 -8.10 -3.08 1.04
C ASN A 63 -7.07 -3.35 2.14
N ILE A 64 -5.78 -3.30 1.81
CA ILE A 64 -4.69 -3.45 2.78
C ILE A 64 -3.82 -2.20 2.71
N LEU A 65 -3.45 -1.70 3.89
CA LEU A 65 -2.52 -0.60 4.11
C LEU A 65 -1.53 -1.02 5.19
N LYS A 66 -0.23 -1.04 4.87
CA LYS A 66 0.84 -1.34 5.84
C LYS A 66 2.01 -0.37 5.66
N CYS A 67 2.47 0.23 6.75
CA CYS A 67 3.72 0.98 6.81
C CYS A 67 4.78 0.08 7.46
N PHE A 68 5.97 0.02 6.89
CA PHE A 68 7.06 -0.83 7.40
C PHE A 68 8.43 -0.33 6.94
N ARG A 69 9.49 -0.77 7.63
CA ARG A 69 10.87 -0.44 7.30
C ARG A 69 11.67 -1.73 7.13
N LEU A 70 12.33 -1.90 5.98
CA LEU A 70 13.29 -2.98 5.81
C LEU A 70 14.59 -2.67 6.57
N SER A 71 15.34 -3.70 6.93
CA SER A 71 16.58 -3.59 7.71
C SER A 71 17.63 -2.65 7.09
N ASN A 72 17.63 -2.50 5.77
CA ASN A 72 18.55 -1.65 5.02
C ASN A 72 18.02 -0.23 4.73
N MET A 73 16.89 0.17 5.33
CA MET A 73 16.26 1.47 5.11
C MET A 73 16.33 2.36 6.34
N ASN A 74 16.42 3.68 6.12
CA ASN A 74 16.40 4.69 7.17
C ASN A 74 15.00 5.25 7.46
N LYS A 75 14.03 4.98 6.58
CA LYS A 75 12.67 5.50 6.60
C LYS A 75 11.71 4.41 6.14
N ASP A 76 10.46 4.51 6.58
CA ASP A 76 9.44 3.54 6.25
C ASP A 76 8.96 3.71 4.81
N VAL A 77 8.48 2.62 4.24
CA VAL A 77 7.73 2.53 2.99
C VAL A 77 6.33 2.03 3.26
N MET A 78 5.45 2.18 2.28
CA MET A 78 4.06 1.79 2.41
C MET A 78 3.68 0.74 1.37
N PHE A 79 3.15 -0.39 1.83
CA PHE A 79 2.51 -1.38 0.97
C PHE A 79 0.99 -1.15 0.94
N ILE A 80 0.43 -1.08 -0.26
CA ILE A 80 -1.01 -0.99 -0.50
C ILE A 80 -1.45 -2.16 -1.38
N LEU A 81 -2.56 -2.79 -1.00
CA LEU A 81 -3.31 -3.70 -1.87
C LEU A 81 -4.72 -3.17 -2.09
N THR A 82 -5.15 -3.12 -3.34
CA THR A 82 -6.53 -2.75 -3.69
C THR A 82 -7.47 -3.95 -3.72
N GLU A 83 -8.79 -3.74 -3.69
CA GLU A 83 -9.80 -4.81 -3.85
C GLU A 83 -9.70 -5.58 -5.19
N LYS A 84 -9.11 -4.94 -6.21
CA LYS A 84 -8.82 -5.54 -7.52
C LYS A 84 -7.44 -6.21 -7.57
N ASN A 85 -6.78 -6.39 -6.42
CA ASN A 85 -5.46 -7.01 -6.27
C ASN A 85 -4.32 -6.28 -6.98
N HIS A 86 -4.44 -4.99 -7.27
CA HIS A 86 -3.27 -4.18 -7.58
C HIS A 86 -2.49 -3.93 -6.29
N GLY A 87 -1.29 -4.50 -6.22
CA GLY A 87 -0.32 -4.29 -5.14
C GLY A 87 0.69 -3.22 -5.54
N MET A 88 1.07 -2.36 -4.60
CA MET A 88 2.08 -1.34 -4.81
C MET A 88 2.90 -1.06 -3.56
N ILE A 89 4.16 -0.71 -3.75
CA ILE A 89 5.05 -0.20 -2.71
C ILE A 89 5.33 1.25 -3.03
N LEU A 90 4.97 2.12 -2.09
CA LEU A 90 5.09 3.55 -2.20
C LEU A 90 6.20 4.06 -1.26
N ASP A 91 6.91 5.07 -1.73
CA ASP A 91 7.87 5.85 -0.95
C ASP A 91 7.44 7.32 -0.99
N CYS A 92 7.80 8.10 0.03
CA CYS A 92 7.48 9.51 0.12
C CYS A 92 8.77 10.34 0.10
N ARG A 93 8.98 11.14 -0.94
CA ARG A 93 10.13 12.05 -1.05
C ARG A 93 9.68 13.48 -0.76
N LYS A 94 10.55 14.28 -0.12
CA LYS A 94 10.40 15.73 -0.10
C LYS A 94 11.09 16.31 -1.35
N ALA A 95 10.35 17.00 -2.18
CA ALA A 95 10.87 17.71 -3.35
C ALA A 95 11.54 19.02 -2.93
N ASP A 96 12.29 19.64 -3.85
CA ASP A 96 13.09 20.84 -3.58
C ASP A 96 12.23 22.06 -3.17
N ASN A 97 10.94 22.05 -3.51
CA ASN A 97 9.95 23.05 -3.14
C ASN A 97 9.26 22.78 -1.79
N ASP A 98 9.84 21.91 -0.96
CA ASP A 98 9.32 21.47 0.34
C ASP A 98 7.98 20.70 0.28
N GLN A 99 7.52 20.30 -0.91
CA GLN A 99 6.31 19.49 -1.08
C GLN A 99 6.63 18.00 -0.96
N TYR A 100 5.69 17.24 -0.40
CA TYR A 100 5.77 15.78 -0.39
C TYR A 100 5.29 15.19 -1.72
N GLU A 101 6.09 14.30 -2.30
CA GLU A 101 5.81 13.55 -3.51
C GLU A 101 5.78 12.05 -3.20
N ILE A 102 4.78 11.36 -3.73
CA ILE A 102 4.64 9.91 -3.54
C ILE A 102 5.15 9.20 -4.80
N LEU A 103 6.17 8.37 -4.60
CA LEU A 103 6.84 7.62 -5.65
C LEU A 103 6.38 6.16 -5.58
N THR A 104 6.00 5.61 -6.73
CA THR A 104 5.70 4.18 -6.84
C THR A 104 6.99 3.42 -7.10
N LYS A 105 7.51 2.73 -6.08
CA LYS A 105 8.73 1.91 -6.20
C LYS A 105 8.44 0.61 -6.92
N TYR A 106 7.35 -0.05 -6.52
CA TYR A 106 6.89 -1.29 -7.13
C TYR A 106 5.40 -1.22 -7.39
N HIS A 107 4.95 -1.80 -8.50
CA HIS A 107 3.53 -2.01 -8.75
C HIS A 107 3.31 -3.30 -9.53
N GLY A 108 2.17 -3.95 -9.31
CA GLY A 108 1.85 -5.17 -10.04
C GLY A 108 0.44 -5.62 -9.77
N LEU A 109 -0.13 -6.35 -10.72
CA LEU A 109 -1.41 -7.00 -10.54
C LEU A 109 -1.18 -8.40 -9.98
N LEU A 110 -1.56 -8.61 -8.73
CA LEU A 110 -1.47 -9.89 -8.03
C LEU A 110 -2.65 -10.80 -8.42
N LYS A 111 -2.76 -11.05 -9.73
CA LYS A 111 -3.74 -11.96 -10.32
C LYS A 111 -3.40 -13.38 -9.89
N ASP A 112 -4.42 -14.09 -9.42
CA ASP A 112 -4.41 -15.54 -9.29
C ASP A 112 -5.69 -16.10 -9.86
N THR A 113 -5.58 -17.24 -10.54
CA THR A 113 -6.71 -18.07 -10.94
C THR A 113 -7.06 -18.99 -9.78
N GLY A 114 -8.20 -18.76 -9.14
CA GLY A 114 -8.67 -19.60 -8.03
C GLY A 114 -9.88 -19.00 -7.32
N ARG A 115 -10.44 -19.75 -6.37
CA ARG A 115 -11.58 -19.31 -5.57
C ARG A 115 -11.14 -18.25 -4.57
N ARG A 116 -11.76 -17.05 -4.64
CA ARG A 116 -11.55 -15.99 -3.65
C ARG A 116 -11.85 -16.52 -2.25
N SER A 117 -11.01 -16.17 -1.28
CA SER A 117 -11.29 -16.52 0.11
C SER A 117 -12.60 -15.88 0.55
N ILE A 118 -13.41 -16.62 1.30
CA ILE A 118 -14.61 -16.07 1.97
C ILE A 118 -14.18 -15.04 3.04
N ARG A 119 -12.97 -15.20 3.59
CA ARG A 119 -12.43 -14.32 4.64
C ARG A 119 -11.77 -13.09 4.02
N SER A 120 -11.73 -12.01 4.80
CA SER A 120 -10.95 -10.83 4.43
C SER A 120 -9.49 -11.19 4.14
N PRO A 121 -8.85 -10.52 3.17
CA PRO A 121 -7.42 -10.66 2.91
C PRO A 121 -6.59 -10.42 4.16
N ILE A 122 -5.57 -11.25 4.35
CA ILE A 122 -4.58 -11.07 5.42
C ILE A 122 -3.25 -10.72 4.78
N CYS A 123 -2.55 -9.75 5.37
CA CYS A 123 -1.20 -9.36 5.00
C CYS A 123 -0.33 -9.29 6.26
N THR A 124 0.81 -9.97 6.22
CA THR A 124 1.87 -9.82 7.20
C THR A 124 3.19 -9.54 6.48
N ILE A 125 4.09 -8.83 7.15
CA ILE A 125 5.37 -8.39 6.59
C ILE A 125 6.48 -8.81 7.54
N ASP A 126 7.44 -9.55 7.02
CA ASP A 126 8.72 -9.81 7.68
C ASP A 126 9.75 -8.80 7.17
N THR A 127 10.06 -7.82 8.02
CA THR A 127 10.99 -6.74 7.69
C THR A 127 12.45 -7.16 7.71
N LYS A 128 12.79 -8.27 8.38
CA LYS A 128 14.18 -8.77 8.47
C LYS A 128 14.61 -9.40 7.15
N HIS A 129 13.71 -10.17 6.54
CA HIS A 129 13.97 -10.90 5.30
C HIS A 129 13.27 -10.30 4.08
N GLY A 130 12.58 -9.17 4.20
CA GLY A 130 11.93 -8.50 3.08
C GLY A 130 10.79 -9.30 2.45
N LEU A 131 10.02 -10.05 3.25
CA LEU A 131 8.92 -10.87 2.76
C LEU A 131 7.57 -10.23 3.09
N ILE A 132 6.69 -10.14 2.10
CA ILE A 132 5.27 -9.83 2.31
C ILE A 132 4.48 -11.10 2.01
N LEU A 133 3.72 -11.57 3.00
CA LEU A 133 2.87 -12.74 2.89
C LEU A 133 1.41 -12.30 2.81
N LEU A 134 0.71 -12.77 1.79
CA LEU A 134 -0.67 -12.44 1.49
C LEU A 134 -1.51 -13.70 1.40
N ARG A 135 -2.64 -13.71 2.10
CA ARG A 135 -3.68 -14.72 1.91
C ARG A 135 -4.88 -14.08 1.23
N LEU A 136 -4.94 -14.22 -0.09
CA LEU A 136 -6.02 -13.67 -0.94
C LEU A 136 -7.04 -14.73 -1.34
N LEU A 137 -6.56 -15.96 -1.55
CA LEU A 137 -7.35 -17.12 -1.94
C LEU A 137 -7.30 -18.18 -0.85
N GLU A 138 -8.23 -19.12 -0.91
CA GLU A 138 -8.22 -20.31 -0.06
C GLU A 138 -7.12 -21.28 -0.51
N GLY A 139 -6.38 -21.86 0.44
CA GLY A 139 -5.29 -22.81 0.17
C GLY A 139 -4.02 -22.23 -0.47
N ILE A 140 -3.93 -20.89 -0.64
CA ILE A 140 -2.78 -20.24 -1.27
C ILE A 140 -2.26 -19.10 -0.38
N ILE A 141 -0.96 -19.16 -0.09
CA ILE A 141 -0.19 -18.04 0.48
C ILE A 141 0.64 -17.46 -0.65
N LYS A 142 0.41 -16.20 -0.98
CA LYS A 142 1.19 -15.44 -1.95
C LYS A 142 2.34 -14.75 -1.22
N VAL A 143 3.54 -14.88 -1.76
CA VAL A 143 4.79 -14.36 -1.19
C VAL A 143 5.38 -13.37 -2.16
N ILE A 144 5.62 -12.15 -1.68
CA ILE A 144 6.38 -11.12 -2.41
C ILE A 144 7.71 -10.98 -1.69
N TYR A 145 8.80 -11.07 -2.45
CA TYR A 145 10.14 -10.90 -1.93
C TYR A 145 10.74 -9.58 -2.39
N LEU A 146 11.22 -8.79 -1.43
CA LEU A 146 11.77 -7.47 -1.61
C LEU A 146 13.26 -7.52 -1.29
N LYS A 147 14.09 -7.60 -2.32
CA LYS A 147 15.55 -7.65 -2.17
C LYS A 147 16.13 -6.33 -1.70
N ASP A 148 15.73 -5.22 -2.33
CA ASP A 148 16.25 -3.90 -2.02
C ASP A 148 15.26 -2.81 -2.44
N LEU A 149 14.90 -1.94 -1.48
CA LEU A 149 14.07 -0.75 -1.68
C LEU A 149 14.86 0.56 -1.53
N SER A 150 16.15 0.48 -1.19
CA SER A 150 17.00 1.64 -0.92
C SER A 150 17.37 2.42 -2.18
N SER A 151 17.32 1.76 -3.35
CA SER A 151 17.60 2.41 -4.64
C SER A 151 16.64 3.58 -4.89
N ILE A 152 17.22 4.76 -5.14
CA ILE A 152 16.51 5.97 -5.59
C ILE A 152 16.23 5.86 -7.10
N GLU A 153 15.91 4.66 -7.58
CA GLU A 153 15.45 4.53 -8.96
C GLU A 153 14.09 5.20 -9.08
N THR A 154 13.98 6.11 -10.04
CA THR A 154 12.75 6.83 -10.37
C THR A 154 11.77 5.94 -11.14
N SER A 155 12.27 4.91 -11.83
CA SER A 155 11.43 3.95 -12.55
C SER A 155 10.82 2.92 -11.61
N SER A 156 9.50 2.78 -11.67
CA SER A 156 8.76 1.75 -10.94
C SER A 156 9.07 0.36 -11.48
N LYS A 157 9.35 -0.59 -10.59
CA LYS A 157 9.58 -2.00 -10.93
C LYS A 157 8.28 -2.81 -10.84
N THR A 158 8.21 -3.91 -11.59
CA THR A 158 7.09 -4.84 -11.48
C THR A 158 7.16 -5.57 -10.15
N LEU A 159 6.03 -5.65 -9.46
CA LEU A 159 5.90 -6.40 -8.22
C LEU A 159 5.70 -7.89 -8.53
N GLU A 160 6.75 -8.67 -8.30
CA GLU A 160 6.73 -10.12 -8.49
C GLU A 160 6.21 -10.83 -7.24
N ALA A 161 5.42 -11.88 -7.45
CA ALA A 161 4.86 -12.66 -6.36
C ALA A 161 4.79 -14.15 -6.72
N TYR A 162 5.09 -15.00 -5.74
CA TYR A 162 5.10 -16.44 -5.86
C TYR A 162 3.97 -17.05 -5.04
N ASN A 163 3.40 -18.16 -5.51
CA ASN A 163 2.32 -18.84 -4.82
C ASN A 163 2.84 -20.08 -4.12
N ILE A 164 2.65 -20.15 -2.81
CA ILE A 164 2.80 -21.37 -2.01
C ILE A 164 1.41 -21.97 -1.85
N LYS A 165 1.20 -23.15 -2.43
CA LYS A 165 -0.04 -23.90 -2.30
C LYS A 165 0.07 -24.87 -1.13
N TYR A 166 -0.93 -24.88 -0.28
CA TYR A 166 -1.11 -25.91 0.72
C TYR A 166 -2.01 -27.00 0.14
N VAL A 167 -1.52 -28.24 0.15
CA VAL A 167 -2.28 -29.43 -0.26
C VAL A 167 -2.52 -30.24 1.00
N ASP A 168 -3.76 -30.27 1.47
CA ASP A 168 -4.16 -31.23 2.50
C ASP A 168 -4.13 -32.63 1.88
N ASN A 169 -3.21 -33.48 2.34
CA ASN A 169 -3.17 -34.91 2.01
C ASN A 169 -4.11 -35.68 2.95
N SER A 170 -5.38 -35.27 3.02
CA SER A 170 -6.44 -35.97 3.76
C SER A 170 -7.22 -36.90 2.86
#